data_AF-A0AA35UT01-F1
#
_entry.id   AF-A0AA35UT01-F1
#
_cell.length_a   1.000
_cell.length_b   1.000
_cell.length_c   1.000
_cell.angle_alpha   90.00
_cell.angle_beta   90.00
_cell.angle_gamma   90.00
#
_symmetry.space_group_name_H-M   'P 1'
#
loop_
_entity.id
_entity.type
_entity.pdbx_description
1 polymer ?
#
loop_
_entity_poly.entity_id
_entity_poly.type
_entity_poly.pdbx_seq_one_letter_code
_entity_poly.pdbx_strand_id
1 'polypeptide(L)'
;MPSNRLALFVVLSAFVSHAAASRDWGDVSSPTAATPEAIGETGAGCLAGGVRLPPEGEGYKVMHLERNRNYGHPDLIRSIIDLGHATAQGHWGELHVGDLSQPRGGPMRFGHRSHQTGIDADVWFALDPNLIRNADGLRSNIPAPSLLTPDQTRLNHMLWDIRHARVLETAARDPHVDRIFVNAHIKQELCRSVRGDRSWLRKIRPWHRHDDHFHMRLACPADSPDCVPQKPLEPGDGCDASLDWWLSLPAPPATARQPSRAGPLARPAPRLQGGIEWPVISQGLTDSTRLCRGFPRPGRRQTPDNRTCAHRDDRSFDDTSS
;
A
#
# COMPACT_ATOMS: atom_id res chain seq x y z
N MET A 1 -35.18 -9.15 75.69
CA MET A 1 -34.10 -8.83 74.74
C MET A 1 -32.90 -9.73 75.07
N PRO A 2 -32.50 -10.60 74.14
CA PRO A 2 -31.18 -10.43 73.53
C PRO A 2 -31.23 -10.45 72.01
N SER A 3 -30.24 -9.78 71.44
CA SER A 3 -30.10 -9.35 70.05
C SER A 3 -29.72 -10.47 69.08
N ASN A 4 -30.51 -10.63 68.03
CA ASN A 4 -30.20 -11.42 66.84
C ASN A 4 -29.16 -10.65 66.01
N ARG A 5 -27.94 -11.18 65.83
CA ARG A 5 -26.96 -10.63 64.88
C ARG A 5 -26.89 -11.55 63.66
N LEU A 6 -27.61 -11.15 62.61
CA LEU A 6 -27.51 -11.75 61.29
C LEU A 6 -26.21 -11.27 60.64
N ALA A 7 -25.21 -12.14 60.47
CA ALA A 7 -23.99 -11.83 59.74
C ALA A 7 -24.25 -11.95 58.23
N LEU A 8 -24.35 -10.81 57.55
CA LEU A 8 -24.49 -10.74 56.10
C LEU A 8 -23.10 -10.91 55.45
N PHE A 9 -22.81 -12.10 54.92
CA PHE A 9 -21.63 -12.32 54.08
C PHE A 9 -21.90 -11.74 52.68
N VAL A 10 -21.38 -10.55 52.41
CA VAL A 10 -21.32 -9.99 51.05
C VAL A 10 -20.11 -10.59 50.35
N VAL A 11 -20.33 -11.57 49.47
CA VAL A 11 -19.30 -12.08 48.56
C VAL A 11 -19.14 -11.07 47.42
N LEU A 12 -18.14 -10.21 47.54
CA LEU A 12 -17.76 -9.24 46.50
C LEU A 12 -17.13 -10.02 45.34
N SER A 13 -17.90 -10.29 44.29
CA SER A 13 -17.36 -10.86 43.05
C SER A 13 -16.51 -9.81 42.36
N ALA A 14 -15.18 -9.96 42.42
CA ALA A 14 -14.26 -9.10 41.68
C ALA A 14 -14.40 -9.41 40.17
N PHE A 15 -15.08 -8.54 39.43
CA PHE A 15 -15.02 -8.54 37.98
C PHE A 15 -13.62 -8.05 37.57
N VAL A 16 -12.72 -8.99 37.28
CA VAL A 16 -11.44 -8.68 36.64
C VAL A 16 -11.73 -8.37 35.17
N SER A 17 -11.97 -7.09 34.88
CA SER A 17 -11.96 -6.58 33.52
C SER A 17 -10.58 -6.79 32.93
N HIS A 18 -10.40 -7.85 32.13
CA HIS A 18 -9.24 -7.98 31.26
C HIS A 18 -9.38 -6.92 30.17
N ALA A 19 -8.81 -5.73 30.41
CA ALA A 19 -8.57 -4.79 29.34
C ALA A 19 -7.60 -5.46 28.35
N ALA A 20 -8.14 -6.03 27.27
CA ALA A 20 -7.32 -6.49 26.16
C ALA A 20 -6.56 -5.28 25.63
N ALA A 21 -5.25 -5.24 25.86
CA ALA A 21 -4.41 -4.18 25.32
C ALA A 21 -4.61 -4.15 23.80
N SER A 22 -4.99 -2.99 23.27
CA SER A 22 -5.13 -2.80 21.83
C SER A 22 -3.79 -3.10 21.18
N ARG A 23 -3.72 -4.12 20.33
CA ARG A 23 -2.49 -4.44 19.60
C ARG A 23 -2.26 -3.39 18.54
N ASP A 24 -1.01 -3.04 18.29
CA ASP A 24 -0.64 -2.29 17.10
C ASP A 24 -0.63 -3.25 15.89
N TRP A 25 -1.01 -2.74 14.71
CA TRP A 25 -1.02 -3.51 13.47
C TRP A 25 0.36 -4.10 13.15
N GLY A 26 1.42 -3.35 13.46
CA GLY A 26 2.80 -3.78 13.25
C GLY A 26 3.30 -4.89 14.18
N ASP A 27 2.58 -5.19 15.26
CA ASP A 27 2.95 -6.30 16.17
C ASP A 27 2.33 -7.64 15.74
N VAL A 28 1.50 -7.63 14.71
CA VAL A 28 0.87 -8.83 14.16
C VAL A 28 1.79 -9.51 13.16
N SER A 29 2.14 -10.77 13.42
CA SER A 29 3.04 -11.54 12.56
C SER A 29 2.35 -12.40 11.51
N SER A 30 1.04 -12.66 11.64
CA SER A 30 0.30 -13.59 10.77
C SER A 30 -1.10 -13.09 10.35
N PRO A 31 -1.57 -13.52 9.16
CA PRO A 31 -2.89 -13.17 8.66
C PRO A 31 -4.01 -13.76 9.55
N THR A 32 -5.24 -13.30 9.35
CA THR A 32 -6.41 -13.97 9.91
C THR A 32 -6.69 -15.26 9.15
N ALA A 33 -7.32 -16.25 9.79
CA ALA A 33 -7.78 -17.48 9.14
C ALA A 33 -9.12 -17.31 8.40
N ALA A 34 -9.42 -16.09 7.94
CA ALA A 34 -10.66 -15.75 7.26
C ALA A 34 -10.50 -15.85 5.74
N THR A 35 -11.62 -15.80 5.02
CA THR A 35 -11.61 -15.56 3.58
C THR A 35 -10.91 -14.23 3.28
N PRO A 36 -10.09 -14.15 2.21
CA PRO A 36 -9.44 -12.90 1.85
C PRO A 36 -10.45 -11.79 1.57
N GLU A 37 -10.22 -10.60 2.16
CA GLU A 37 -11.10 -9.46 1.95
C GLU A 37 -10.34 -8.14 2.19
N ALA A 38 -10.46 -7.22 1.22
CA ALA A 38 -10.04 -5.83 1.36
C ALA A 38 -11.17 -5.02 2.01
N ILE A 39 -10.90 -4.33 3.13
CA ILE A 39 -11.94 -3.68 3.93
C ILE A 39 -11.59 -2.21 4.16
N GLY A 40 -12.50 -1.30 3.79
CA GLY A 40 -12.36 0.14 4.01
C GLY A 40 -11.58 0.87 2.91
N GLU A 41 -11.07 2.05 3.25
CA GLU A 41 -10.27 2.86 2.33
C GLU A 41 -8.79 2.44 2.38
N THR A 42 -8.08 2.59 1.26
CA THR A 42 -6.64 2.22 1.12
C THR A 42 -5.71 2.77 2.21
N GLY A 43 -6.05 3.92 2.84
CA GLY A 43 -5.30 4.52 3.95
C GLY A 43 -6.05 4.58 5.29
N ALA A 44 -7.19 3.90 5.39
CA ALA A 44 -8.00 3.78 6.61
C ALA A 44 -8.79 2.46 6.57
N GLY A 45 -8.07 1.35 6.53
CA GLY A 45 -8.65 0.04 6.25
C GLY A 45 -7.86 -1.11 6.86
N CYS A 46 -8.19 -2.32 6.45
CA CYS A 46 -7.54 -3.56 6.90
C CYS A 46 -7.68 -4.66 5.84
N LEU A 47 -6.97 -5.76 6.08
CA LEU A 47 -6.97 -6.95 5.23
C LEU A 47 -7.34 -8.18 6.07
N ALA A 48 -8.42 -8.86 5.72
CA ALA A 48 -8.72 -10.20 6.20
C ALA A 48 -8.10 -11.24 5.26
N GLY A 49 -7.72 -12.41 5.80
CA GLY A 49 -7.24 -13.55 4.99
C GLY A 49 -6.02 -13.25 4.12
N GLY A 50 -5.16 -12.29 4.54
CA GLY A 50 -4.06 -11.80 3.72
C GLY A 50 -3.15 -12.91 3.20
N VAL A 51 -2.95 -12.95 1.89
CA VAL A 51 -2.11 -13.94 1.21
C VAL A 51 -0.68 -13.39 1.13
N ARG A 52 0.30 -14.22 1.50
CA ARG A 52 1.71 -13.86 1.45
C ARG A 52 2.26 -14.05 0.03
N LEU A 53 2.85 -13.01 -0.55
CA LEU A 53 3.66 -13.14 -1.77
C LEU A 53 4.90 -13.99 -1.46
N PRO A 54 5.21 -15.06 -2.21
CA PRO A 54 6.46 -15.79 -2.02
C PRO A 54 7.67 -14.85 -2.11
N PRO A 55 8.71 -15.00 -1.27
CA PRO A 55 9.88 -14.11 -1.27
C PRO A 55 10.60 -14.00 -2.63
N GLU A 56 10.40 -15.00 -3.48
CA GLU A 56 10.98 -15.10 -4.82
C GLU A 56 9.97 -15.82 -5.72
N GLY A 57 9.93 -15.42 -6.98
CA GLY A 57 9.22 -16.11 -8.05
C GLY A 57 9.88 -15.81 -9.39
N GLU A 58 9.29 -16.29 -10.47
CA GLU A 58 9.81 -16.05 -11.81
C GLU A 58 9.69 -14.55 -12.15
N GLY A 59 10.83 -13.92 -12.44
CA GLY A 59 10.93 -12.51 -12.78
C GLY A 59 10.77 -11.53 -11.62
N TYR A 60 10.73 -11.98 -10.35
CA TYR A 60 10.67 -11.06 -9.22
C TYR A 60 11.34 -11.56 -7.92
N LYS A 61 11.74 -10.59 -7.08
CA LYS A 61 12.25 -10.77 -5.71
C LYS A 61 11.59 -9.78 -4.76
N VAL A 62 11.15 -10.25 -3.60
CA VAL A 62 10.61 -9.38 -2.54
C VAL A 62 11.73 -8.77 -1.72
N MET A 63 11.72 -7.45 -1.55
CA MET A 63 12.70 -6.66 -0.80
C MET A 63 12.24 -6.44 0.64
N HIS A 64 13.19 -6.11 1.51
CA HIS A 64 12.90 -5.74 2.89
C HIS A 64 11.98 -6.73 3.64
N LEU A 65 12.32 -8.02 3.59
CA LEU A 65 11.53 -9.10 4.20
C LEU A 65 11.41 -8.95 5.72
N GLU A 66 12.35 -8.25 6.36
CA GLU A 66 12.34 -7.95 7.80
C GLU A 66 11.12 -7.13 8.23
N ARG A 67 10.49 -6.41 7.30
CA ARG A 67 9.31 -5.57 7.59
C ARG A 67 8.03 -6.38 7.74
N ASN A 68 8.00 -7.62 7.26
CA ASN A 68 6.80 -8.47 7.21
C ASN A 68 5.61 -7.79 6.49
N ARG A 69 5.88 -7.11 5.36
CA ARG A 69 4.91 -6.34 4.58
C ARG A 69 4.64 -6.93 3.20
N ASN A 70 4.74 -8.24 3.02
CA ASN A 70 4.55 -8.90 1.73
C ASN A 70 3.22 -9.67 1.66
N TYR A 71 2.13 -9.07 2.17
CA TYR A 71 0.79 -9.65 2.16
C TYR A 71 -0.17 -8.79 1.33
N GLY A 72 -1.13 -9.45 0.69
CA GLY A 72 -2.13 -8.78 -0.13
C GLY A 72 -3.40 -9.61 -0.30
N HIS A 73 -4.38 -9.01 -0.97
CA HIS A 73 -5.51 -9.71 -1.55
C HIS A 73 -5.01 -10.67 -2.65
N PRO A 74 -5.63 -11.85 -2.85
CA PRO A 74 -5.25 -12.79 -3.92
C PRO A 74 -5.06 -12.14 -5.29
N ASP A 75 -5.91 -11.18 -5.66
CA ASP A 75 -5.79 -10.46 -6.93
C ASP A 75 -4.52 -9.63 -7.02
N LEU A 76 -4.09 -8.96 -5.94
CA LEU A 76 -2.81 -8.24 -5.91
C LEU A 76 -1.63 -9.20 -6.07
N ILE A 77 -1.68 -10.33 -5.37
CA ILE A 77 -0.62 -11.36 -5.46
C ILE A 77 -0.53 -11.89 -6.88
N ARG A 78 -1.67 -12.15 -7.53
CA ARG A 78 -1.73 -12.59 -8.93
C ARG A 78 -1.17 -11.53 -9.88
N SER A 79 -1.60 -10.27 -9.78
CA SER A 79 -1.10 -9.17 -10.62
C SER A 79 0.43 -9.02 -10.53
N ILE A 80 1.02 -9.17 -9.34
CA ILE A 80 2.49 -9.10 -9.17
C ILE A 80 3.18 -10.30 -9.83
N ILE A 81 2.65 -11.52 -9.64
CA ILE A 81 3.20 -12.74 -10.25
C ILE A 81 3.13 -12.65 -11.78
N ASP A 82 1.99 -12.24 -12.32
CA ASP A 82 1.79 -12.09 -13.77
C ASP A 82 2.71 -11.01 -14.36
N LEU A 83 2.91 -9.90 -13.64
CA LEU A 83 3.88 -8.87 -14.02
C LEU A 83 5.32 -9.39 -13.99
N GLY A 84 5.66 -10.24 -13.00
CA GLY A 84 6.94 -10.94 -12.92
C GLY A 84 7.16 -11.86 -14.12
N HIS A 85 6.18 -12.71 -14.45
CA HIS A 85 6.22 -13.57 -15.63
C HIS A 85 6.41 -12.76 -16.92
N ALA A 86 5.65 -11.68 -17.10
CA ALA A 86 5.78 -10.81 -18.27
C ALA A 86 7.17 -10.16 -18.35
N THR A 87 7.72 -9.74 -17.21
CA THR A 87 9.07 -9.16 -17.12
C THR A 87 10.15 -10.17 -17.52
N ALA A 88 10.03 -11.41 -17.06
CA ALA A 88 10.93 -12.51 -17.42
C ALA A 88 10.84 -12.85 -18.91
N GLN A 89 9.61 -13.04 -19.43
CA GLN A 89 9.34 -13.36 -20.83
C GLN A 89 9.80 -12.26 -21.79
N GLY A 90 9.63 -10.99 -21.39
CA GLY A 90 10.08 -9.84 -22.15
C GLY A 90 11.59 -9.59 -22.09
N HIS A 91 12.32 -10.32 -21.23
CA HIS A 91 13.72 -10.08 -20.90
C HIS A 91 13.99 -8.63 -20.44
N TRP A 92 13.07 -8.07 -19.65
CA TRP A 92 13.16 -6.68 -19.18
C TRP A 92 13.98 -6.52 -17.90
N GLY A 93 14.34 -7.62 -17.24
CA GLY A 93 15.12 -7.63 -16.01
C GLY A 93 14.46 -8.49 -14.94
N GLU A 94 14.57 -8.06 -13.69
CA GLU A 94 13.91 -8.66 -12.53
C GLU A 94 13.20 -7.58 -11.70
N LEU A 95 11.95 -7.83 -11.33
CA LEU A 95 11.20 -6.93 -10.48
C LEU A 95 11.66 -7.05 -9.03
N HIS A 96 11.96 -5.92 -8.41
CA HIS A 96 12.21 -5.85 -6.97
C HIS A 96 10.96 -5.28 -6.28
N VAL A 97 10.21 -6.15 -5.60
CA VAL A 97 8.91 -5.82 -5.00
C VAL A 97 9.12 -5.33 -3.58
N GLY A 98 8.71 -4.10 -3.29
CA GLY A 98 8.82 -3.46 -1.98
C GLY A 98 7.68 -3.80 -1.03
N ASP A 99 7.14 -2.77 -0.37
CA ASP A 99 6.06 -2.95 0.60
C ASP A 99 4.74 -3.26 -0.15
N LEU A 100 4.06 -4.34 0.27
CA LEU A 100 2.63 -4.57 0.08
C LEU A 100 1.94 -4.18 1.41
N SER A 101 1.01 -4.98 1.93
CA SER A 101 0.40 -4.79 3.25
C SER A 101 1.07 -5.64 4.34
N GLN A 102 0.86 -5.22 5.60
CA GLN A 102 1.10 -6.06 6.79
C GLN A 102 0.16 -7.29 6.76
N PRO A 103 0.36 -8.34 7.58
CA PRO A 103 -0.44 -9.57 7.50
C PRO A 103 -1.95 -9.36 7.64
N ARG A 104 -2.37 -8.30 8.34
CA ARG A 104 -3.77 -7.90 8.48
C ARG A 104 -4.05 -6.49 7.95
N GLY A 105 -3.12 -5.94 7.17
CA GLY A 105 -3.22 -4.58 6.69
C GLY A 105 -3.06 -3.52 7.79
N GLY A 106 -3.87 -2.47 7.71
CA GLY A 106 -3.90 -1.38 8.69
C GLY A 106 -2.70 -0.44 8.68
N PRO A 107 -2.75 0.66 9.47
CA PRO A 107 -1.71 1.67 9.55
C PRO A 107 -0.32 1.09 9.83
N MET A 108 0.65 1.55 9.05
CA MET A 108 2.06 1.21 9.24
C MET A 108 2.73 2.20 10.18
N ARG A 109 3.67 1.72 11.02
CA ARG A 109 4.47 2.56 11.92
C ARG A 109 5.30 3.64 11.21
N PHE A 110 5.65 3.39 9.95
CA PHE A 110 6.47 4.25 9.11
C PHE A 110 6.24 3.93 7.64
N GLY A 111 6.56 4.90 6.77
CA GLY A 111 6.44 4.78 5.32
C GLY A 111 5.09 5.28 4.82
N HIS A 112 4.27 4.35 4.34
CA HIS A 112 3.09 4.64 3.53
C HIS A 112 1.89 5.02 4.40
N ARG A 113 1.08 5.96 3.90
CA ARG A 113 -0.25 6.22 4.46
C ARG A 113 -1.29 5.22 3.95
N SER A 114 -1.06 4.68 2.75
CA SER A 114 -1.82 3.61 2.07
C SER A 114 -1.35 2.20 2.50
N HIS A 115 -1.58 1.17 1.68
CA HIS A 115 -1.18 -0.23 1.93
C HIS A 115 -1.88 -0.88 3.12
N GLN A 116 -3.07 -0.39 3.47
CA GLN A 116 -3.81 -0.91 4.61
C GLN A 116 -4.77 -2.04 4.23
N THR A 117 -5.10 -2.20 2.96
CA THR A 117 -6.22 -3.06 2.51
C THR A 117 -5.80 -4.23 1.63
N GLY A 118 -4.49 -4.45 1.42
CA GLY A 118 -4.02 -5.57 0.61
C GLY A 118 -4.10 -5.37 -0.90
N ILE A 119 -4.35 -4.15 -1.39
CA ILE A 119 -4.51 -3.85 -2.84
C ILE A 119 -3.49 -2.83 -3.36
N ASP A 120 -2.43 -2.60 -2.60
CA ASP A 120 -1.33 -1.69 -2.93
C ASP A 120 -0.01 -2.46 -2.93
N ALA A 121 0.87 -2.19 -3.90
CA ALA A 121 2.22 -2.71 -3.94
C ALA A 121 3.21 -1.67 -4.48
N ASP A 122 4.36 -1.54 -3.83
CA ASP A 122 5.50 -0.83 -4.40
C ASP A 122 6.36 -1.79 -5.21
N VAL A 123 6.77 -1.36 -6.40
CA VAL A 123 7.70 -2.10 -7.25
C VAL A 123 8.79 -1.15 -7.70
N TRP A 124 10.04 -1.50 -7.40
CA TRP A 124 11.18 -0.62 -7.66
C TRP A 124 11.44 -0.50 -9.15
N PHE A 125 11.98 0.64 -9.57
CA PHE A 125 12.44 0.83 -10.95
C PHE A 125 13.77 0.13 -11.23
N ALA A 126 14.49 -0.33 -10.20
CA ALA A 126 15.71 -1.09 -10.41
C ALA A 126 15.39 -2.47 -11.00
N LEU A 127 15.72 -2.67 -12.27
CA LEU A 127 15.46 -3.91 -13.02
C LEU A 127 16.69 -4.83 -13.14
N ASP A 128 17.87 -4.41 -12.70
CA ASP A 128 19.09 -5.23 -12.77
C ASP A 128 19.06 -6.36 -11.73
N PRO A 129 19.05 -7.65 -12.14
CA PRO A 129 19.07 -8.77 -11.20
C PRO A 129 20.30 -8.80 -10.29
N ASN A 130 21.39 -8.10 -10.67
CA ASN A 130 22.60 -8.01 -9.85
C ASN A 130 22.46 -7.08 -8.65
N LEU A 131 21.37 -6.31 -8.55
CA LEU A 131 21.10 -5.40 -7.44
C LEU A 131 21.21 -6.12 -6.08
N ILE A 132 20.76 -7.37 -6.01
CA ILE A 132 20.72 -8.16 -4.78
C ILE A 132 21.97 -9.02 -4.55
N ARG A 133 23.02 -8.90 -5.38
CA ARG A 133 24.25 -9.71 -5.27
C ARG A 133 24.88 -9.65 -3.87
N ASN A 134 24.86 -8.48 -3.25
CA ASN A 134 25.43 -8.21 -1.92
C ASN A 134 24.35 -7.98 -0.86
N ALA A 135 23.12 -8.43 -1.11
CA ALA A 135 22.04 -8.33 -0.15
C ALA A 135 22.28 -9.25 1.05
N ASP A 136 21.89 -8.80 2.24
CA ASP A 136 21.69 -9.70 3.37
C ASP A 136 20.53 -10.67 3.10
N GLY A 137 20.38 -11.71 3.95
CA GLY A 137 19.35 -12.74 3.75
C GLY A 137 17.90 -12.23 3.75
N LEU A 138 17.65 -11.01 4.24
CA LEU A 138 16.34 -10.36 4.27
C LEU A 138 16.22 -9.24 3.23
N ARG A 139 17.30 -8.94 2.50
CA ARG A 139 17.44 -7.82 1.57
C ARG A 139 17.18 -6.46 2.23
N SER A 140 17.54 -6.33 3.50
CA SER A 140 17.27 -5.13 4.31
C SER A 140 18.25 -4.00 4.01
N ASN A 141 19.50 -4.36 3.69
CA ASN A 141 20.62 -3.46 3.45
C ASN A 141 20.63 -2.80 2.05
N ILE A 142 19.71 -3.15 1.16
CA ILE A 142 19.66 -2.61 -0.20
C ILE A 142 18.62 -1.49 -0.28
N PRO A 143 19.00 -0.24 -0.60
CA PRO A 143 18.04 0.82 -0.90
C PRO A 143 17.52 0.72 -2.35
N ALA A 144 16.29 1.17 -2.59
CA ALA A 144 15.80 1.43 -3.93
C ALA A 144 16.54 2.66 -4.51
N PRO A 145 17.17 2.56 -5.70
CA PRO A 145 17.84 3.69 -6.33
C PRO A 145 16.83 4.60 -7.04
N SER A 146 17.01 5.92 -6.92
CA SER A 146 16.22 6.92 -7.63
C SER A 146 16.54 6.95 -9.13
N LEU A 147 15.52 7.14 -9.96
CA LEU A 147 15.66 7.43 -11.39
C LEU A 147 15.88 8.92 -11.70
N LEU A 148 15.84 9.82 -10.70
CA LEU A 148 16.09 11.24 -10.92
C LEU A 148 17.58 11.57 -10.80
N THR A 149 17.94 12.77 -11.24
CA THR A 149 19.25 13.36 -10.95
C THR A 149 19.42 13.61 -9.44
N PRO A 150 20.67 13.71 -8.93
CA PRO A 150 20.90 13.90 -7.49
C PRO A 150 20.24 15.14 -6.87
N ASP A 151 20.02 16.19 -7.68
CA ASP A 151 19.29 17.42 -7.30
C ASP A 151 17.76 17.27 -7.36
N GLN A 152 17.25 16.10 -7.77
CA GLN A 152 15.84 15.76 -7.93
C GLN A 152 15.05 16.67 -8.88
N THR A 153 15.73 17.34 -9.83
CA THR A 153 15.08 18.31 -10.74
C THR A 153 14.65 17.74 -12.08
N ARG A 154 15.14 16.55 -12.46
CA ARG A 154 14.83 15.91 -13.75
C ARG A 154 15.10 14.42 -13.73
N LEU A 155 14.57 13.72 -14.73
CA LEU A 155 14.87 12.31 -14.97
C LEU A 155 16.34 12.13 -15.36
N ASN A 156 16.99 11.10 -14.79
CA ASN A 156 18.32 10.68 -15.18
C ASN A 156 18.24 9.67 -16.34
N HIS A 157 18.45 10.14 -17.56
CA HIS A 157 18.41 9.31 -18.77
C HIS A 157 19.52 8.26 -18.88
N MET A 158 20.51 8.26 -17.97
CA MET A 158 21.47 7.16 -17.87
C MET A 158 20.91 5.95 -17.11
N LEU A 159 19.87 6.16 -16.30
CA LEU A 159 19.20 5.12 -15.52
C LEU A 159 17.87 4.68 -16.15
N TRP A 160 17.19 5.60 -16.82
CA TRP A 160 15.95 5.31 -17.53
C TRP A 160 16.20 4.62 -18.88
N ASP A 161 15.36 3.64 -19.19
CA ASP A 161 15.29 3.04 -20.51
C ASP A 161 13.88 2.50 -20.83
N ILE A 162 13.73 1.92 -22.03
CA ILE A 162 12.44 1.42 -22.52
C ILE A 162 11.84 0.28 -21.68
N ARG A 163 12.66 -0.47 -20.92
CA ARG A 163 12.18 -1.61 -20.11
C ARG A 163 11.30 -1.13 -18.97
N HIS A 164 11.63 0.02 -18.39
CA HIS A 164 10.79 0.69 -17.39
C HIS A 164 9.40 1.02 -17.95
N ALA A 165 9.33 1.56 -19.17
CA ALA A 165 8.07 1.86 -19.84
C ALA A 165 7.26 0.57 -20.13
N ARG A 166 7.93 -0.53 -20.50
CA ARG A 166 7.27 -1.83 -20.75
C ARG A 166 6.67 -2.44 -19.49
N VAL A 167 7.37 -2.37 -18.36
CA VAL A 167 6.85 -2.83 -17.06
C VAL A 167 5.64 -1.98 -16.65
N LEU A 168 5.73 -0.65 -16.73
CA LEU A 168 4.61 0.24 -16.40
C LEU A 168 3.41 0.06 -17.33
N GLU A 169 3.63 -0.11 -18.63
CA GLU A 169 2.57 -0.39 -19.61
C GLU A 169 1.87 -1.70 -19.28
N THR A 170 2.64 -2.76 -19.04
CA THR A 170 2.10 -4.10 -18.72
C THR A 170 1.26 -4.05 -17.45
N ALA A 171 1.78 -3.42 -16.38
CA ALA A 171 1.05 -3.21 -15.14
C ALA A 171 -0.23 -2.39 -15.35
N ALA A 172 -0.16 -1.28 -16.11
CA ALA A 172 -1.34 -0.44 -16.37
C ALA A 172 -2.40 -1.13 -17.23
N ARG A 173 -2.01 -2.08 -18.07
CA ARG A 173 -2.94 -2.87 -18.91
C ARG A 173 -3.64 -3.99 -18.15
N ASP A 174 -3.17 -4.37 -16.96
CA ASP A 174 -3.91 -5.29 -16.08
C ASP A 174 -5.29 -4.69 -15.77
N PRO A 175 -6.40 -5.41 -16.04
CA PRO A 175 -7.75 -4.93 -15.77
C PRO A 175 -8.03 -4.69 -14.29
N HIS A 176 -7.31 -5.35 -13.37
CA HIS A 176 -7.46 -5.16 -11.94
C HIS A 176 -6.80 -3.87 -11.44
N VAL A 177 -5.78 -3.36 -12.15
CA VAL A 177 -5.08 -2.13 -11.75
C VAL A 177 -5.97 -0.91 -11.98
N ASP A 178 -6.21 -0.13 -10.93
CA ASP A 178 -6.97 1.13 -11.00
C ASP A 178 -6.05 2.30 -11.36
N ARG A 179 -4.91 2.41 -10.67
CA ARG A 179 -3.91 3.47 -10.90
C ARG A 179 -2.50 3.05 -10.48
N ILE A 180 -1.51 3.69 -11.09
CA ILE A 180 -0.09 3.54 -10.75
C ILE A 180 0.47 4.93 -10.47
N PHE A 181 1.04 5.14 -9.28
CA PHE A 181 1.69 6.39 -8.94
C PHE A 181 3.18 6.35 -9.25
N VAL A 182 3.66 7.41 -9.90
CA VAL A 182 5.07 7.61 -10.28
C VAL A 182 5.47 9.06 -10.06
N ASN A 183 6.76 9.35 -10.06
CA ASN A 183 7.24 10.73 -10.10
C ASN A 183 6.74 11.48 -11.36
N ALA A 184 6.50 12.79 -11.24
CA ALA A 184 6.08 13.64 -12.34
C ALA A 184 7.04 13.61 -13.55
N HIS A 185 8.36 13.56 -13.33
CA HIS A 185 9.33 13.48 -14.42
C HIS A 185 9.29 12.15 -15.17
N ILE A 186 8.94 11.05 -14.49
CA ILE A 186 8.72 9.74 -15.14
C ILE A 186 7.46 9.80 -16.00
N LYS A 187 6.36 10.36 -15.47
CA LYS A 187 5.15 10.58 -16.26
C LYS A 187 5.42 11.45 -17.49
N GLN A 188 6.20 12.53 -17.33
CA GLN A 188 6.61 13.40 -18.42
C GLN A 188 7.37 12.64 -19.50
N GLU A 189 8.31 11.77 -19.13
CA GLU A 189 9.06 10.96 -20.08
C GLU A 189 8.16 10.00 -20.85
N LEU A 190 7.23 9.32 -20.17
CA LEU A 190 6.23 8.48 -20.84
C LEU A 190 5.36 9.29 -21.81
N CYS A 191 4.88 10.45 -21.38
CA CYS A 191 4.10 11.35 -22.23
C CYS A 191 4.88 11.74 -23.50
N ARG A 192 6.19 12.00 -23.38
CA ARG A 192 7.06 12.40 -24.48
C ARG A 192 7.48 11.25 -25.39
N SER A 193 7.64 10.04 -24.88
CA SER A 193 8.24 8.91 -25.62
C SER A 193 7.21 7.93 -26.19
N VAL A 194 6.07 7.72 -25.52
CA VAL A 194 5.06 6.75 -25.95
C VAL A 194 4.36 7.23 -27.23
N ARG A 195 4.25 6.34 -28.22
CA ARG A 195 3.57 6.56 -29.50
C ARG A 195 2.52 5.46 -29.71
N GLY A 196 1.53 5.71 -30.55
CA GLY A 196 0.44 4.75 -30.82
C GLY A 196 -0.61 4.77 -29.71
N ASP A 197 -0.98 3.59 -29.20
CA ASP A 197 -1.97 3.46 -28.12
C ASP A 197 -1.42 4.02 -26.80
N ARG A 198 -2.04 5.11 -26.34
CA ARG A 198 -1.69 5.84 -25.11
C ARG A 198 -2.75 5.69 -24.02
N SER A 199 -3.78 4.87 -24.23
CA SER A 199 -4.90 4.73 -23.29
C SER A 199 -4.46 4.33 -21.88
N TRP A 200 -3.43 3.50 -21.78
CA TRP A 200 -2.87 3.03 -20.51
C TRP A 200 -2.21 4.15 -19.68
N LEU A 201 -1.74 5.23 -20.32
CA LEU A 201 -1.15 6.37 -19.62
C LEU A 201 -2.17 7.01 -18.67
N ARG A 202 -3.47 6.92 -18.94
CA ARG A 202 -4.51 7.40 -18.03
C ARG A 202 -4.33 6.90 -16.60
N LYS A 203 -3.91 5.63 -16.42
CA LYS A 203 -3.67 5.01 -15.11
C LYS A 203 -2.37 5.48 -14.44
N ILE A 204 -1.42 6.04 -15.19
CA ILE A 204 -0.16 6.54 -14.64
C ILE A 204 -0.38 7.95 -14.08
N ARG A 205 -0.26 8.09 -12.76
CA ARG A 205 -0.57 9.30 -12.00
C ARG A 205 0.69 9.89 -11.35
N PRO A 206 1.03 11.16 -11.60
CA PRO A 206 2.09 11.83 -10.86
C PRO A 206 1.78 11.86 -9.36
N TRP A 207 2.80 11.65 -8.54
CA TRP A 207 2.76 11.87 -7.11
C TRP A 207 4.15 12.27 -6.59
N HIS A 208 4.21 12.93 -5.43
CA HIS A 208 5.48 13.30 -4.80
C HIS A 208 6.34 12.05 -4.53
N ARG A 209 7.66 12.17 -4.72
CA ARG A 209 8.62 11.05 -4.69
C ARG A 209 8.30 10.05 -5.79
N HIS A 210 8.16 8.75 -5.48
CA HIS A 210 7.92 7.68 -6.44
C HIS A 210 8.92 7.72 -7.61
N ASP A 211 10.15 8.11 -7.29
CA ASP A 211 11.27 8.20 -8.21
C ASP A 211 12.16 6.95 -8.18
N ASP A 212 12.09 6.15 -7.12
CA ASP A 212 12.80 4.88 -6.94
C ASP A 212 11.88 3.64 -7.06
N HIS A 213 10.56 3.85 -6.99
CA HIS A 213 9.53 2.83 -7.21
C HIS A 213 8.28 3.44 -7.83
N PHE A 214 7.46 2.58 -8.46
CA PHE A 214 6.06 2.89 -8.73
C PHE A 214 5.17 2.22 -7.69
N HIS A 215 4.11 2.92 -7.28
CA HIS A 215 3.06 2.39 -6.41
C HIS A 215 1.93 1.90 -7.31
N MET A 216 1.70 0.60 -7.37
CA MET A 216 0.58 -0.03 -8.08
C MET A 216 -0.61 -0.21 -7.13
N ARG A 217 -1.80 0.24 -7.56
CA ARG A 217 -3.05 0.08 -6.82
C ARG A 217 -4.10 -0.63 -7.66
N LEU A 218 -4.71 -1.65 -7.09
CA LEU A 218 -5.86 -2.32 -7.71
C LEU A 218 -7.18 -1.58 -7.43
N ALA A 219 -8.17 -1.84 -8.28
CA ALA A 219 -9.57 -1.59 -7.97
C ALA A 219 -10.01 -2.48 -6.80
N CYS A 220 -11.14 -2.15 -6.18
CA CYS A 220 -11.73 -3.03 -5.17
C CYS A 220 -12.08 -4.40 -5.79
N PRO A 221 -11.59 -5.51 -5.22
CA PRO A 221 -11.94 -6.85 -5.66
C PRO A 221 -13.46 -7.09 -5.59
N ALA A 222 -14.00 -7.84 -6.54
CA ALA A 222 -15.45 -8.09 -6.62
C ALA A 222 -15.99 -8.89 -5.41
N ASP A 223 -15.14 -9.69 -4.78
CA ASP A 223 -15.41 -10.48 -3.58
C ASP A 223 -15.14 -9.70 -2.27
N SER A 224 -14.81 -8.40 -2.35
CA SER A 224 -14.56 -7.52 -1.21
C SER A 224 -15.61 -6.40 -1.12
N PRO A 225 -16.84 -6.68 -0.65
CA PRO A 225 -17.94 -5.71 -0.65
C PRO A 225 -17.73 -4.52 0.29
N ASP A 226 -16.93 -4.68 1.35
CA ASP A 226 -16.59 -3.61 2.29
C ASP A 226 -15.39 -2.77 1.83
N CYS A 227 -14.80 -3.06 0.66
CA CYS A 227 -13.75 -2.23 0.07
C CYS A 227 -14.34 -0.92 -0.47
N VAL A 228 -13.69 0.21 -0.15
CA VAL A 228 -14.13 1.53 -0.61
C VAL A 228 -13.35 1.95 -1.86
N PRO A 229 -13.99 2.04 -3.04
CA PRO A 229 -13.30 2.42 -4.27
C PRO A 229 -12.92 3.91 -4.25
N GLN A 230 -11.84 4.25 -4.95
CA GLN A 230 -11.46 5.64 -5.16
C GLN A 230 -12.30 6.30 -6.26
N LYS A 231 -12.33 7.65 -6.28
CA LYS A 231 -12.94 8.41 -7.39
C LYS A 231 -12.34 7.93 -8.73
N PRO A 232 -13.18 7.72 -9.77
CA PRO A 232 -12.71 7.43 -11.11
C PRO A 232 -11.66 8.45 -11.59
N LEU A 233 -10.70 7.96 -12.38
CA LEU A 233 -9.74 8.83 -13.05
C LEU A 233 -10.42 9.71 -14.08
N GLU A 234 -9.99 10.95 -14.20
CA GLU A 234 -10.47 11.84 -15.27
C GLU A 234 -10.15 11.23 -16.66
N PRO A 235 -10.94 11.54 -17.71
CA PRO A 235 -10.63 11.12 -19.08
C PRO A 235 -9.29 11.69 -19.58
N GLY A 236 -8.77 11.10 -20.67
CA GLY A 236 -7.49 11.51 -21.27
C GLY A 236 -6.29 10.73 -20.73
N ASP A 237 -5.12 10.98 -21.32
CA ASP A 237 -3.87 10.33 -20.95
C ASP A 237 -3.14 11.03 -19.79
N GLY A 238 -3.64 12.19 -19.34
CA GLY A 238 -3.06 12.98 -18.27
C GLY A 238 -1.72 13.61 -18.63
N CYS A 239 -1.47 13.86 -19.91
CA CYS A 239 -0.30 14.56 -20.45
C CYS A 239 -0.67 16.00 -20.84
N ASP A 240 -1.26 16.73 -19.90
CA ASP A 240 -1.86 18.06 -20.08
C ASP A 240 -1.45 19.01 -18.94
N ALA A 241 -2.15 20.13 -18.79
CA ALA A 241 -1.89 21.12 -17.75
C ALA A 241 -1.88 20.54 -16.32
N SER A 242 -2.55 19.41 -16.07
CA SER A 242 -2.47 18.72 -14.79
C SER A 242 -1.06 18.19 -14.49
N LEU A 243 -0.33 17.70 -15.51
CA LEU A 243 1.06 17.28 -15.38
C LEU A 243 1.99 18.49 -15.25
N ASP A 244 1.75 19.56 -16.00
CA ASP A 244 2.56 20.79 -15.91
C ASP A 244 2.50 21.39 -14.50
N TRP A 245 1.33 21.35 -13.86
CA TRP A 245 1.20 21.74 -12.46
C TRP A 245 2.10 20.91 -11.54
N TRP A 246 2.13 19.58 -11.69
CA TRP A 246 3.01 18.70 -10.91
C TRP A 246 4.50 19.03 -11.10
N LEU A 247 4.90 19.34 -12.34
CA LEU A 247 6.28 19.69 -12.70
C LEU A 247 6.68 21.08 -12.19
N SER A 248 5.71 21.96 -11.91
CA SER A 248 5.94 23.29 -11.33
C SER A 248 6.19 23.26 -9.82
N LEU A 249 5.84 22.17 -9.14
CA LEU A 249 6.03 22.05 -7.70
C LEU A 249 7.53 21.94 -7.36
N PRO A 250 8.00 22.59 -6.28
CA PRO A 250 9.38 22.47 -5.86
C PRO A 250 9.71 21.02 -5.49
N ALA A 251 10.94 20.60 -5.75
CA ALA A 251 11.43 19.31 -5.28
C ALA A 251 11.26 19.22 -3.74
N PRO A 252 10.69 18.12 -3.21
CA PRO A 252 10.54 17.98 -1.78
C PRO A 252 11.93 18.01 -1.12
N PRO A 253 12.08 18.61 0.06
CA PRO A 253 13.36 18.62 0.76
C PRO A 253 13.84 17.18 0.98
N ALA A 254 15.14 16.94 0.78
CA ALA A 254 15.76 15.65 1.01
C ALA A 254 15.55 15.25 2.48
N THR A 255 14.59 14.37 2.75
CA THR A 255 14.45 13.80 4.10
C THR A 255 15.52 12.75 4.28
N ALA A 256 16.30 12.82 5.35
CA ALA A 256 17.13 11.71 5.78
C ALA A 256 16.26 10.43 5.86
N ARG A 257 16.59 9.42 5.05
CA ARG A 257 15.92 8.12 5.06
C ARG A 257 16.12 7.54 6.46
N GLN A 258 15.09 7.56 7.31
CA GLN A 258 15.22 6.97 8.64
C GLN A 258 15.48 5.47 8.47
N PRO A 259 16.51 4.90 9.13
CA PRO A 259 16.74 3.46 9.08
C PRO A 259 15.50 2.74 9.59
N SER A 260 15.03 1.74 8.84
CA SER A 260 13.95 0.87 9.32
C SER A 260 14.44 0.20 10.61
N ARG A 261 13.73 0.41 11.72
CA ARG A 261 13.93 -0.40 12.92
C ARG A 261 13.45 -1.81 12.57
N ALA A 262 14.38 -2.77 12.54
CA ALA A 262 14.07 -4.18 12.34
C ALA A 262 13.02 -4.62 13.39
N GLY A 263 11.84 -5.05 12.91
CA GLY A 263 10.86 -5.71 13.77
C GLY A 263 11.31 -7.14 14.10
N PRO A 264 10.73 -7.77 15.15
CA PRO A 264 11.01 -9.16 15.46
C PRO A 264 10.73 -10.07 14.24
N LEU A 265 11.67 -10.97 13.95
CA LEU A 265 11.60 -11.89 12.82
C LEU A 265 10.35 -12.79 12.90
N ALA A 266 9.46 -12.71 11.92
CA ALA A 266 8.42 -13.71 11.73
C ALA A 266 9.04 -15.00 11.18
N ARG A 267 8.68 -16.16 11.74
CA ARG A 267 9.14 -17.47 11.25
C ARG A 267 8.67 -17.67 9.80
N PRO A 268 9.49 -18.28 8.93
CA PRO A 268 9.09 -18.57 7.56
C PRO A 268 7.91 -19.55 7.55
N ALA A 269 6.84 -19.18 6.83
CA ALA A 269 5.76 -20.09 6.50
C ALA A 269 6.25 -21.16 5.49
N PRO A 270 5.67 -22.37 5.49
CA PRO A 270 6.07 -23.44 4.59
C PRO A 270 5.91 -23.05 3.12
N ARG A 271 6.84 -23.55 2.30
CA ARG A 271 6.95 -23.33 0.85
C ARG A 271 5.75 -23.99 0.16
N LEU A 272 4.91 -23.22 -0.53
CA LEU A 272 3.90 -23.77 -1.44
C LEU A 272 4.64 -24.27 -2.69
N GLN A 273 4.69 -25.59 -2.88
CA GLN A 273 5.08 -26.23 -4.14
C GLN A 273 3.80 -26.70 -4.83
N GLY A 274 3.61 -26.33 -6.10
CA GLY A 274 2.45 -26.73 -6.91
C GLY A 274 1.57 -25.55 -7.32
N GLY A 275 0.94 -25.67 -8.49
CA GLY A 275 0.12 -24.63 -9.13
C GLY A 275 -0.88 -23.98 -8.17
N ILE A 276 -1.16 -22.71 -8.42
CA ILE A 276 -1.94 -21.83 -7.54
C ILE A 276 -3.42 -22.26 -7.56
N GLU A 277 -3.75 -23.32 -6.82
CA GLU A 277 -5.10 -23.58 -6.35
C GLU A 277 -5.22 -23.01 -4.93
N TRP A 278 -5.99 -21.93 -4.81
CA TRP A 278 -6.33 -21.38 -3.50
C TRP A 278 -7.46 -22.25 -2.92
N PRO A 279 -7.23 -22.99 -1.81
CA PRO A 279 -8.31 -23.73 -1.18
C PRO A 279 -9.36 -22.74 -0.70
N VAL A 280 -10.59 -22.87 -1.19
CA VAL A 280 -11.76 -22.18 -0.66
C VAL A 280 -12.01 -22.75 0.73
N ILE A 281 -11.48 -22.09 1.77
CA ILE A 281 -11.78 -22.46 3.16
C ILE A 281 -13.19 -21.95 3.46
N SER A 282 -14.18 -22.82 3.22
CA SER A 282 -15.56 -22.60 3.65
C SER A 282 -15.67 -22.88 5.16
N GLN A 283 -15.29 -21.94 6.01
CA GLN A 283 -15.63 -22.01 7.43
C GLN A 283 -16.09 -20.64 7.96
N GLY A 284 -17.39 -20.56 8.25
CA GLY A 284 -18.06 -19.56 9.09
C GLY A 284 -18.00 -18.13 8.59
N LEU A 285 -19.14 -17.56 8.20
CA LEU A 285 -19.32 -16.12 8.05
C LEU A 285 -19.06 -15.43 9.40
N THR A 286 -17.80 -15.13 9.71
CA THR A 286 -17.46 -14.13 10.71
C THR A 286 -17.58 -12.79 10.01
N ASP A 287 -18.55 -11.98 10.44
CA ASP A 287 -18.70 -10.56 10.10
C ASP A 287 -17.32 -9.90 9.92
N SER A 288 -16.92 -9.63 8.68
CA SER A 288 -15.58 -9.16 8.29
C SER A 288 -15.21 -7.87 8.99
N THR A 289 -16.20 -7.03 9.28
CA THR A 289 -16.02 -5.83 10.09
C THR A 289 -15.56 -6.13 11.53
N ARG A 290 -15.81 -7.32 12.09
CA ARG A 290 -15.31 -7.74 13.42
C ARG A 290 -13.83 -8.11 13.40
N LEU A 291 -13.30 -8.62 12.30
CA LEU A 291 -11.89 -9.03 12.19
C LEU A 291 -10.93 -7.85 12.38
N CYS A 292 -11.40 -6.63 12.09
CA CYS A 292 -10.63 -5.40 12.23
C CYS A 292 -10.96 -4.59 13.50
N ARG A 293 -11.93 -5.02 14.32
CA ARG A 293 -12.31 -4.35 15.59
C ARG A 293 -11.28 -4.49 16.71
N GLY A 294 -10.30 -5.38 16.57
CA GLY A 294 -9.24 -5.59 17.55
C GLY A 294 -8.13 -4.52 17.56
N PHE A 295 -8.18 -3.58 16.62
CA PHE A 295 -7.19 -2.52 16.46
C PHE A 295 -7.83 -1.15 16.63
N PRO A 296 -7.11 -0.17 17.17
CA PRO A 296 -7.63 1.19 17.27
C PRO A 296 -7.96 1.70 15.87
N ARG A 297 -9.19 2.19 15.69
CA ARG A 297 -9.56 2.92 14.47
C ARG A 297 -8.60 4.09 14.31
N PRO A 298 -8.12 4.40 13.10
CA PRO A 298 -7.28 5.58 12.88
C PRO A 298 -8.06 6.79 13.38
N GLY A 299 -7.58 7.38 14.48
CA GLY A 299 -8.12 8.61 15.00
C GLY A 299 -7.96 9.68 13.92
N ARG A 300 -9.08 10.27 13.47
CA ARG A 300 -9.02 11.69 13.10
C ARG A 300 -8.30 12.36 14.25
N ARG A 301 -7.17 13.02 13.99
CA ARG A 301 -6.66 13.99 14.96
C ARG A 301 -7.83 14.92 15.22
N GLN A 302 -8.42 14.83 16.41
CA GLN A 302 -9.18 15.93 16.95
C GLN A 302 -8.14 17.03 17.10
N THR A 303 -8.07 17.91 16.11
CA THR A 303 -7.62 19.27 16.35
C THR A 303 -8.48 19.80 17.50
N PRO A 304 -7.91 20.49 18.50
CA PRO A 304 -8.73 21.16 19.50
C PRO A 304 -9.67 22.10 18.75
N ASP A 305 -10.96 21.80 18.78
CA ASP A 305 -12.00 22.66 18.27
C ASP A 305 -11.93 23.96 19.07
N ASN A 306 -11.47 25.01 18.41
CA ASN A 306 -11.63 26.36 18.87
C ASN A 306 -12.53 27.05 17.84
N ARG A 307 -13.79 27.21 18.25
CA ARG A 307 -14.81 28.14 17.72
C ARG A 307 -15.60 27.64 16.50
N THR A 308 -16.80 27.16 16.82
CA THR A 308 -18.08 27.71 16.32
C THR A 308 -17.96 28.69 15.15
N CYS A 309 -18.55 28.35 14.01
CA CYS A 309 -19.36 29.30 13.26
C CYS A 309 -20.52 28.57 12.55
N ALA A 310 -21.71 29.08 12.83
CA ALA A 310 -22.99 28.62 12.38
C ALA A 310 -23.26 28.97 10.91
N HIS A 311 -24.24 28.27 10.33
CA HIS A 311 -24.99 28.67 9.14
C HIS A 311 -25.34 30.16 9.11
N ARG A 312 -25.14 30.80 7.95
CA ARG A 312 -26.19 31.57 7.23
C ARG A 312 -25.73 32.04 5.85
N ASP A 313 -26.53 31.65 4.86
CA ASP A 313 -27.02 32.35 3.67
C ASP A 313 -26.38 33.68 3.24
N ASP A 314 -25.99 33.69 1.97
CA ASP A 314 -26.46 34.60 0.91
C ASP A 314 -26.25 36.12 1.09
N ARG A 315 -25.32 36.69 0.30
CA ARG A 315 -25.51 37.89 -0.54
C ARG A 315 -24.22 38.32 -1.25
N SER A 316 -24.38 38.55 -2.56
CA SER A 316 -23.68 39.46 -3.45
C SER A 316 -23.02 40.70 -2.80
N PHE A 317 -21.81 41.09 -3.23
CA PHE A 317 -21.55 42.24 -4.12
C PHE A 317 -20.05 42.49 -4.33
N ASP A 318 -19.79 43.14 -5.47
CA ASP A 318 -18.58 43.59 -6.16
C ASP A 318 -17.39 44.21 -5.39
N ASP A 319 -16.26 44.12 -6.09
CA ASP A 319 -15.33 45.19 -6.48
C ASP A 319 -14.08 45.60 -5.67
N THR A 320 -13.05 45.87 -6.50
CA THR A 320 -11.91 46.78 -6.36
C THR A 320 -10.67 46.42 -5.51
N SER A 321 -9.62 46.03 -6.25
CA SER A 321 -8.28 46.66 -6.29
C SER A 321 -7.64 47.20 -5.00
N SER A 322 -6.52 46.60 -4.60
CA SER A 322 -5.14 47.15 -4.67
C SER A 322 -4.13 46.07 -4.30
#